data_AF-A0A2W5X057-F1
#
_entry.id   AF-A0A2W5X057-F1
#
_cell.length_a   1.000
_cell.length_b   1.000
_cell.length_c   1.000
_cell.angle_alpha   90.00
_cell.angle_beta   90.00
_cell.angle_gamma   90.00
#
_symmetry.space_group_name_H-M   'P 1'
#
loop_
_entity.id
_entity.type
_entity.pdbx_description
1 polymer ?
#
loop_
_entity_poly.entity_id
_entity_poly.type
_entity_poly.pdbx_seq_one_letter_code
_entity_poly.pdbx_strand_id
1 'polypeptide(L)'
;MKRFFVGLAVASVLSGIAGDGIAAPRSTASPSHAKPVRKAPADEYFGRMKWSYIGINNMAHDETIRAGAYTIDSAEINKAQFGDDALADWERKYPDDPQLPRSIYLMAKLYSKIWTLSGQSQAVYYLQRLQNRYPNTYFGKTVKAQLAKGFTEHILADALACPTPSPPYFGLIPPTPTPMPTPTPIPTNAPAPNIHFSIVQTPCAQPAPEPPWPTPAPLPTPAPATSPAVTPSPGPAATSSSIPPATSSPGGPLPTPRPSASPTLAPVQPASPTPSATPHHRERRARHV
;
A
#
# COMPACT_ATOMS: atom_id res chain seq x y z
N MET A 1 -19.83 7.86 35.30
CA MET A 1 -18.55 7.28 35.75
C MET A 1 -17.42 8.20 35.31
N LYS A 2 -16.77 8.90 36.25
CA LYS A 2 -15.66 9.82 35.99
C LYS A 2 -14.37 9.01 35.86
N ARG A 3 -13.74 9.00 34.68
CA ARG A 3 -12.43 8.35 34.47
C ARG A 3 -11.33 9.34 34.83
N PHE A 4 -10.56 9.02 35.86
CA PHE A 4 -9.35 9.74 36.25
C PHE A 4 -8.25 9.49 35.21
N PHE A 5 -7.77 10.56 34.57
CA PHE A 5 -6.53 10.54 33.81
C PHE A 5 -5.38 10.78 34.80
N VAL A 6 -4.57 9.75 35.05
CA VAL A 6 -3.29 9.90 35.75
C VAL A 6 -2.27 10.36 34.71
N GLY A 7 -1.93 11.65 34.75
CA GLY A 7 -0.91 12.25 33.91
C GLY A 7 0.49 11.93 34.46
N LEU A 8 1.25 11.12 33.73
CA LEU A 8 2.68 10.94 33.97
C LEU A 8 3.43 12.08 33.28
N ALA A 9 3.78 13.12 34.04
CA ALA A 9 4.63 14.20 33.57
C ALA A 9 6.10 13.74 33.59
N VAL A 10 6.66 13.46 32.41
CA VAL A 10 8.11 13.25 32.27
C VAL A 10 8.77 14.62 32.13
N ALA A 11 9.41 15.06 33.21
CA ALA A 11 10.20 16.29 33.23
C ALA A 11 11.50 16.09 32.42
N SER A 12 11.54 16.59 31.20
CA SER A 12 12.78 16.68 30.40
C SER A 12 13.68 17.78 30.97
N VAL A 13 14.79 17.37 31.57
CA VAL A 13 15.86 18.28 32.04
C VAL A 13 16.54 18.91 30.82
N LEU A 14 16.34 20.21 30.63
CA LEU A 14 17.15 21.05 29.74
C LEU A 14 18.52 21.28 30.39
N SER A 15 19.53 20.54 29.94
CA SER A 15 20.93 20.96 30.13
C SER A 15 21.31 21.88 28.98
N GLY A 16 21.25 23.19 29.24
CA GLY A 16 21.91 24.20 28.44
C GLY A 16 23.41 24.22 28.76
N ILE A 17 24.24 24.03 27.74
CA ILE A 17 25.66 24.39 27.77
C ILE A 17 25.88 25.32 26.59
N ALA A 18 25.94 26.62 26.89
CA ALA A 18 26.43 27.62 25.96
C ALA A 18 27.95 27.46 25.86
N GLY A 19 28.41 26.90 24.75
CA GLY A 19 29.82 26.89 24.37
C GLY A 19 29.97 27.71 23.10
N ASP A 20 30.49 28.94 23.25
CA ASP A 20 31.01 29.75 22.15
C ASP A 20 32.26 29.07 21.56
N GLY A 21 32.03 28.06 20.74
CA GLY A 21 33.06 27.37 19.97
C GLY A 21 33.44 28.19 18.74
N ILE A 22 34.66 28.73 18.77
CA ILE A 22 35.36 29.32 17.62
C ILE A 22 35.14 28.43 16.39
N ALA A 23 34.43 28.96 15.40
CA ALA A 23 34.06 28.24 14.18
C ALA A 23 35.33 27.85 13.40
N ALA A 24 35.70 26.58 13.49
CA ALA A 24 36.74 26.02 12.63
C ALA A 24 36.33 26.20 11.15
N PRO A 25 37.27 26.52 10.25
CA PRO A 25 36.98 26.68 8.82
C PRO A 25 36.38 25.38 8.30
N ARG A 26 35.12 25.46 7.84
CA ARG A 26 34.43 24.33 7.21
C ARG A 26 35.28 23.86 6.03
N SER A 27 35.88 22.68 6.20
CA SER A 27 36.61 22.01 5.15
C SER A 27 35.65 21.82 3.97
N THR A 28 35.88 22.58 2.91
CA THR A 28 35.17 22.45 1.64
C THR A 28 35.57 21.11 1.04
N ALA A 29 34.85 20.05 1.41
CA ALA A 29 35.04 18.72 0.84
C ALA A 29 35.03 18.85 -0.69
N SER A 30 36.14 18.44 -1.32
CA SER A 30 36.25 18.43 -2.77
C SER A 30 35.06 17.68 -3.37
N PRO A 31 34.49 18.16 -4.48
CA PRO A 31 33.38 17.50 -5.14
C PRO A 31 33.81 16.09 -5.54
N SER A 32 33.40 15.11 -4.73
CA SER A 32 33.50 13.69 -5.08
C SER A 32 32.80 13.51 -6.41
N HIS A 33 33.53 13.06 -7.43
CA HIS A 33 32.95 12.73 -8.73
C HIS A 33 31.84 11.68 -8.51
N ALA A 34 30.59 12.13 -8.55
CA ALA A 34 29.45 11.26 -8.31
C ALA A 34 29.46 10.17 -9.37
N LYS A 35 29.37 8.90 -8.94
CA LYS A 35 29.23 7.77 -9.86
C LYS A 35 28.03 8.05 -10.79
N PRO A 36 28.15 7.81 -12.10
CA PRO A 36 27.04 8.04 -13.02
C PRO A 36 25.83 7.23 -12.54
N VAL A 37 24.72 7.92 -12.29
CA VAL A 37 23.47 7.31 -11.81
C VAL A 37 22.94 6.38 -12.88
N ARG A 38 22.92 5.08 -12.60
CA ARG A 38 22.36 4.06 -13.49
C ARG A 38 20.84 4.15 -13.45
N LYS A 39 20.24 4.56 -14.57
CA LYS A 39 18.79 4.58 -14.76
C LYS A 39 18.36 3.26 -15.38
N ALA A 40 17.21 2.73 -14.97
CA ALA A 40 16.59 1.61 -15.64
C ALA A 40 16.25 1.98 -17.09
N PRO A 41 16.61 1.15 -18.07
CA PRO A 41 16.08 1.24 -19.43
C PRO A 41 14.55 1.11 -19.42
N ALA A 42 13.88 1.79 -20.35
CA ALA A 42 12.41 1.76 -20.41
C ALA A 42 11.85 0.38 -20.79
N ASP A 43 12.61 -0.39 -21.57
CA ASP A 43 12.24 -1.73 -22.02
C ASP A 43 12.64 -2.83 -21.03
N GLU A 44 13.17 -2.46 -19.87
CA GLU A 44 13.53 -3.44 -18.86
C GLU A 44 12.32 -3.83 -18.01
N TYR A 45 12.20 -5.14 -17.77
CA TYR A 45 11.08 -5.74 -17.05
C TYR A 45 11.54 -6.35 -15.73
N PHE A 46 10.76 -6.10 -14.69
CA PHE A 46 11.06 -6.47 -13.31
C PHE A 46 10.06 -7.46 -12.74
N GLY A 47 10.54 -8.25 -11.78
CA GLY A 47 9.73 -9.20 -11.02
C GLY A 47 9.18 -10.37 -11.85
N ARG A 48 8.28 -11.13 -11.23
CA ARG A 48 7.69 -12.35 -11.81
C ARG A 48 6.74 -12.05 -12.96
N MET A 49 6.01 -10.95 -12.87
CA MET A 49 5.03 -10.53 -13.89
C MET A 49 5.66 -9.73 -15.03
N LYS A 50 6.99 -9.55 -15.03
CA LYS A 50 7.73 -8.80 -16.05
C LYS A 50 7.09 -7.43 -16.30
N TRP A 51 6.99 -6.61 -15.24
CA TRP A 51 6.46 -5.26 -15.37
C TRP A 51 7.57 -4.27 -15.64
N SER A 52 7.37 -3.38 -16.61
CA SER A 52 8.23 -2.22 -16.80
C SER A 52 7.98 -1.20 -15.69
N TYR A 53 8.91 -0.25 -15.51
CA TYR A 53 8.73 0.80 -14.52
C TYR A 53 7.46 1.65 -14.76
N ILE A 54 7.09 1.83 -16.04
CA ILE A 54 5.85 2.49 -16.46
C ILE A 54 4.65 1.62 -16.06
N GLY A 55 4.73 0.31 -16.31
CA GLY A 55 3.69 -0.65 -15.91
C GLY A 55 3.42 -0.65 -14.41
N ILE A 56 4.48 -0.62 -13.59
CA ILE A 56 4.36 -0.53 -12.12
C ILE A 56 3.61 0.75 -11.72
N ASN A 57 3.95 1.90 -12.32
CA ASN A 57 3.31 3.18 -12.02
C ASN A 57 1.84 3.23 -12.42
N ASN A 58 1.51 2.75 -13.61
CA ASN A 58 0.14 2.71 -14.11
C ASN A 58 -0.71 1.76 -13.26
N MET A 59 -0.19 0.57 -12.95
CA MET A 59 -0.86 -0.36 -12.05
C MET A 59 -1.15 0.27 -10.68
N ALA A 60 -0.15 0.88 -10.04
CA ALA A 60 -0.33 1.45 -8.72
C ALA A 60 -1.40 2.57 -8.73
N HIS A 61 -1.39 3.40 -9.78
CA HIS A 61 -2.36 4.46 -9.97
C HIS A 61 -3.78 3.92 -10.21
N ASP A 62 -3.94 2.99 -11.16
CA ASP A 62 -5.24 2.47 -11.58
C ASP A 62 -5.89 1.64 -10.49
N GLU A 63 -5.13 0.81 -9.77
CA GLU A 63 -5.63 0.04 -8.64
C GLU A 63 -5.94 0.97 -7.44
N THR A 64 -5.21 2.08 -7.25
CA THR A 64 -5.58 3.09 -6.24
C THR A 64 -6.93 3.75 -6.55
N ILE A 65 -7.22 4.01 -7.83
CA ILE A 65 -8.51 4.54 -8.27
C ILE A 65 -9.61 3.49 -8.07
N ARG A 66 -9.36 2.24 -8.47
CA ARG A 66 -10.34 1.16 -8.35
C ARG A 66 -10.72 0.87 -6.90
N ALA A 67 -9.75 0.90 -5.99
CA ALA A 67 -9.98 0.75 -4.55
C ALA A 67 -10.85 1.88 -3.95
N GLY A 68 -11.04 3.01 -4.64
CA GLY A 68 -11.93 4.09 -4.19
C GLY A 68 -11.58 4.64 -2.80
N ALA A 69 -12.51 4.52 -1.85
CA ALA A 69 -12.26 4.92 -0.46
C ALA A 69 -11.30 3.95 0.24
N TYR A 70 -11.55 2.64 0.08
CA TYR A 70 -10.80 1.53 0.62
C TYR A 70 -11.18 0.22 -0.11
N THR A 71 -10.31 -0.80 -0.02
CA THR A 71 -10.54 -2.13 -0.57
C THR A 71 -10.12 -3.24 0.39
N ILE A 72 -10.82 -4.36 0.29
CA ILE A 72 -10.46 -5.67 0.86
C ILE A 72 -10.52 -6.77 -0.20
N ASP A 73 -10.64 -6.40 -1.48
CA ASP A 73 -10.75 -7.35 -2.57
C ASP A 73 -9.42 -8.09 -2.75
N SER A 74 -9.47 -9.41 -2.60
CA SER A 74 -8.34 -10.31 -2.85
C SER A 74 -7.71 -10.13 -4.23
N ALA A 75 -8.48 -9.80 -5.27
CA ALA A 75 -7.95 -9.61 -6.61
C ALA A 75 -7.05 -8.37 -6.69
N GLU A 76 -7.43 -7.27 -6.05
CA GLU A 76 -6.64 -6.04 -5.98
C GLU A 76 -5.39 -6.23 -5.10
N ILE A 77 -5.55 -6.95 -3.98
CA ILE A 77 -4.43 -7.29 -3.09
C ILE A 77 -3.38 -8.12 -3.84
N ASN A 78 -3.79 -9.14 -4.59
CA ASN A 78 -2.89 -10.00 -5.36
C ASN A 78 -2.14 -9.18 -6.44
N LYS A 79 -2.81 -8.23 -7.09
CA LYS A 79 -2.15 -7.32 -8.06
C LYS A 79 -1.12 -6.41 -7.40
N ALA A 80 -1.46 -5.85 -6.23
CA ALA A 80 -0.52 -5.03 -5.46
C ALA A 80 0.74 -5.81 -5.09
N GLN A 81 0.61 -7.10 -4.75
CA GLN A 81 1.75 -8.00 -4.46
C GLN A 81 2.63 -8.22 -5.70
N PHE A 82 2.07 -8.36 -6.90
CA PHE A 82 2.88 -8.43 -8.12
C PHE A 82 3.66 -7.14 -8.38
N GLY A 83 3.08 -5.99 -8.05
CA GLY A 83 3.75 -4.70 -8.10
C GLY A 83 4.87 -4.57 -7.08
N ASP A 84 4.66 -5.13 -5.89
CA ASP A 84 5.65 -5.20 -4.82
C ASP A 84 6.91 -5.97 -5.27
N ASP A 85 6.71 -7.16 -5.83
CA ASP A 85 7.80 -7.98 -6.38
C ASP A 85 8.58 -7.26 -7.47
N ALA A 86 7.87 -6.61 -8.40
CA ALA A 86 8.50 -5.88 -9.50
C ALA A 86 9.26 -4.65 -9.01
N LEU A 87 8.71 -3.91 -8.04
CA LEU A 87 9.37 -2.75 -7.44
C LEU A 87 10.61 -3.16 -6.63
N ALA A 88 10.54 -4.25 -5.88
CA ALA A 88 11.67 -4.78 -5.12
C ALA A 88 12.83 -5.21 -6.05
N ASP A 89 12.50 -5.87 -7.16
CA ASP A 89 13.48 -6.28 -8.17
C ASP A 89 14.11 -5.08 -8.88
N TRP A 90 13.30 -4.09 -9.26
CA TRP A 90 13.78 -2.83 -9.84
C TRP A 90 14.74 -2.10 -8.89
N GLU A 91 14.37 -1.92 -7.63
CA GLU A 91 15.20 -1.23 -6.65
C GLU A 91 16.51 -1.96 -6.34
N ARG A 92 16.47 -3.30 -6.32
CA ARG A 92 17.68 -4.11 -6.15
C ARG A 92 18.69 -3.89 -7.29
N LYS A 93 18.19 -3.76 -8.52
CA LYS A 93 19.05 -3.61 -9.71
C LYS A 93 19.48 -2.15 -9.96
N TYR A 94 18.62 -1.19 -9.63
CA TYR A 94 18.82 0.24 -9.88
C TYR A 94 18.52 1.09 -8.63
N PRO A 95 19.27 0.93 -7.53
CA PRO A 95 18.95 1.55 -6.23
C PRO A 95 18.90 3.08 -6.23
N ASP A 96 19.61 3.70 -7.18
CA ASP A 96 19.76 5.16 -7.32
C ASP A 96 18.88 5.72 -8.44
N ASP A 97 17.96 4.94 -9.02
CA ASP A 97 17.09 5.41 -10.09
C ASP A 97 16.19 6.57 -9.59
N PRO A 98 16.21 7.74 -10.24
CA PRO A 98 15.41 8.89 -9.82
C PRO A 98 13.89 8.68 -9.91
N GLN A 99 13.41 7.63 -10.60
CA GLN A 99 11.99 7.30 -10.70
C GLN A 99 11.48 6.47 -9.52
N LEU A 100 12.35 5.72 -8.81
CA LEU A 100 11.95 4.89 -7.67
C LEU A 100 11.14 5.62 -6.59
N PRO A 101 11.51 6.84 -6.15
CA PRO A 101 10.75 7.56 -5.14
C PRO A 101 9.29 7.79 -5.53
N ARG A 102 9.03 8.02 -6.82
CA ARG A 102 7.66 8.18 -7.33
C ARG A 102 6.90 6.87 -7.23
N SER A 103 7.49 5.78 -7.70
CA SER A 103 6.85 4.46 -7.72
C SER A 103 6.59 3.93 -6.31
N ILE A 104 7.55 4.08 -5.40
CA ILE A 104 7.39 3.76 -3.97
C ILE A 104 6.25 4.58 -3.37
N TYR A 105 6.15 5.88 -3.68
CA TYR A 105 5.06 6.72 -3.18
C TYR A 105 3.70 6.27 -3.70
N LEU A 106 3.60 5.89 -4.98
CA LEU A 106 2.36 5.35 -5.55
C LEU A 106 1.98 4.01 -4.89
N MET A 107 2.94 3.12 -4.65
CA MET A 107 2.69 1.88 -3.91
C MET A 107 2.25 2.15 -2.47
N ALA A 108 2.85 3.11 -1.77
CA ALA A 108 2.40 3.52 -0.43
C ALA A 108 0.94 4.00 -0.45
N LYS A 109 0.55 4.78 -1.46
CA LYS A 109 -0.84 5.22 -1.64
C LYS A 109 -1.79 4.05 -1.93
N LEU A 110 -1.42 3.13 -2.81
CA LEU A 110 -2.20 1.91 -3.07
C LEU A 110 -2.39 1.10 -1.78
N TYR A 111 -1.30 0.78 -1.08
CA TYR A 111 -1.37 -0.02 0.15
C TYR A 111 -2.14 0.68 1.28
N SER A 112 -2.12 2.02 1.34
CA SER A 112 -2.95 2.77 2.30
C SER A 112 -4.46 2.59 2.08
N LYS A 113 -4.87 2.17 0.87
CA LYS A 113 -6.25 1.85 0.52
C LYS A 113 -6.64 0.41 0.82
N ILE A 114 -5.67 -0.49 1.00
CA ILE A 114 -5.91 -1.89 1.34
C ILE A 114 -6.11 -1.98 2.85
N TRP A 115 -7.36 -2.13 3.30
CA TRP A 115 -7.73 -2.11 4.73
C TRP A 115 -7.51 -3.46 5.43
N THR A 116 -6.45 -4.18 5.06
CA THR A 116 -5.98 -5.37 5.78
C THR A 116 -4.76 -5.00 6.62
N LEU A 117 -4.49 -5.75 7.69
CA LEU A 117 -3.31 -5.53 8.54
C LEU A 117 -2.01 -5.57 7.72
N SER A 118 -1.89 -6.52 6.79
CA SER A 118 -0.72 -6.65 5.91
C SER A 118 -0.60 -5.47 4.94
N GLY A 119 -1.72 -5.00 4.37
CA GLY A 119 -1.73 -3.86 3.46
C GLY A 119 -1.28 -2.56 4.15
N GLN A 120 -1.83 -2.27 5.33
CA GLN A 120 -1.45 -1.07 6.09
C GLN A 120 0.01 -1.12 6.56
N SER A 121 0.48 -2.29 7.03
CA SER A 121 1.89 -2.49 7.40
C SER A 121 2.83 -2.21 6.22
N GLN A 122 2.45 -2.64 5.01
CA GLN A 122 3.23 -2.39 3.79
C GLN A 122 3.22 -0.91 3.39
N ALA A 123 2.09 -0.21 3.58
CA ALA A 123 2.01 1.24 3.35
C ALA A 123 3.03 1.99 4.23
N VAL A 124 3.05 1.67 5.53
CA VAL A 124 3.96 2.27 6.51
C VAL A 124 5.41 1.98 6.17
N TYR A 125 5.72 0.74 5.80
CA TYR A 125 7.05 0.35 5.33
C TYR A 125 7.52 1.24 4.17
N TYR A 126 6.67 1.48 3.16
CA TYR A 126 7.04 2.34 2.05
C TYR A 126 7.18 3.82 2.41
N LEU A 127 6.34 4.34 3.31
CA LEU A 127 6.47 5.71 3.81
C LEU A 127 7.80 5.90 4.56
N GLN A 128 8.14 4.98 5.46
CA GLN A 128 9.43 5.00 6.17
C GLN A 128 10.61 4.86 5.21
N ARG A 129 10.50 3.99 4.19
CA ARG A 129 11.51 3.84 3.15
C ARG A 129 11.76 5.14 2.39
N LEU A 130 10.71 5.87 2.02
CA LEU A 130 10.83 7.19 1.38
C LEU A 130 11.50 8.22 2.27
N GLN A 131 11.12 8.27 3.54
CA GLN A 131 11.71 9.19 4.50
C GLN A 131 13.20 8.91 4.70
N ASN A 132 13.58 7.64 4.82
CA ASN A 132 14.94 7.25 5.18
C ASN A 132 15.89 7.27 3.98
N ARG A 133 15.45 6.75 2.82
CA ARG A 133 16.30 6.58 1.64
C ARG A 133 16.25 7.75 0.67
N TYR A 134 15.11 8.44 0.60
CA TYR A 134 14.87 9.51 -0.38
C TYR A 134 14.45 10.85 0.25
N PRO A 135 15.05 11.29 1.39
CA PRO A 135 14.57 12.43 2.17
C PRO A 135 14.56 13.76 1.39
N ASN A 136 15.46 13.90 0.42
CA ASN A 136 15.64 15.14 -0.34
C ASN A 136 14.78 15.20 -1.61
N THR A 137 14.10 14.11 -1.96
CA THR A 137 13.20 14.09 -3.12
C THR A 137 11.88 14.78 -2.80
N TYR A 138 11.12 15.19 -3.82
CA TYR A 138 9.77 15.74 -3.62
C TYR A 138 8.90 14.81 -2.76
N PHE A 139 8.89 13.52 -3.09
CA PHE A 139 8.09 12.51 -2.38
C PHE A 139 8.53 12.30 -0.94
N GLY A 140 9.84 12.23 -0.67
CA GLY A 140 10.36 12.12 0.70
C GLY A 140 9.97 13.31 1.58
N LYS A 141 10.04 14.53 1.02
CA LYS A 141 9.56 15.75 1.72
C LYS A 141 8.06 15.70 1.98
N THR A 142 7.27 15.28 0.99
CA THR A 142 5.81 15.12 1.14
C THR A 142 5.47 14.12 2.23
N VAL A 143 6.12 12.95 2.24
CA VAL A 143 5.90 11.92 3.27
C VAL A 143 6.33 12.42 4.64
N LYS A 144 7.48 13.10 4.77
CA LYS A 144 7.91 13.69 6.03
C LYS A 144 6.88 14.69 6.56
N ALA A 145 6.31 15.53 5.70
CA ALA A 145 5.25 16.46 6.09
C ALA A 145 3.94 15.75 6.46
N GLN A 146 3.60 14.64 5.80
CA GLN A 146 2.44 13.82 6.15
C GLN A 146 2.62 13.14 7.51
N LEU A 147 3.77 12.51 7.76
CA LEU A 147 4.09 11.87 9.04
C LEU A 147 4.14 12.87 10.19
N ALA A 148 4.54 14.12 9.94
CA ALA A 148 4.49 15.19 10.94
C ALA A 148 3.07 15.60 11.33
N LYS A 149 2.07 15.37 10.48
CA LYS A 149 0.64 15.62 10.78
C LYS A 149 -0.03 14.44 11.49
N GLY A 150 0.66 13.32 11.61
CA GLY A 150 0.08 12.04 11.99
C GLY A 150 -0.36 11.24 10.75
N PHE A 151 0.05 9.98 10.70
CA PHE A 151 -0.49 9.02 9.73
C PHE A 151 -1.49 8.13 10.46
N THR A 152 -2.76 8.17 10.04
CA THR A 152 -3.80 7.33 10.61
C THR A 152 -3.91 6.06 9.78
N GLU A 153 -3.51 4.95 10.37
CA GLU A 153 -3.75 3.61 9.82
C GLU A 153 -5.20 3.22 10.07
N HIS A 154 -5.87 2.79 9.01
CA HIS A 154 -7.22 2.23 9.11
C HIS A 154 -7.10 0.72 8.94
N ILE A 155 -7.14 -0.01 10.05
CA ILE A 155 -7.08 -1.47 10.05
C ILE A 155 -8.51 -1.97 10.26
N LEU A 156 -9.05 -2.76 9.33
CA LEU A 156 -10.24 -3.54 9.62
C LEU A 156 -9.83 -4.63 10.61
N ALA A 157 -10.51 -4.68 11.75
CA ALA A 157 -10.40 -5.85 12.61
C ALA A 157 -10.89 -7.08 11.85
N ASP A 158 -10.25 -8.23 12.09
CA ASP A 158 -10.80 -9.52 11.69
C ASP A 158 -12.24 -9.63 12.23
N ALA A 159 -13.14 -10.17 11.41
CA ALA A 159 -14.53 -10.35 11.80
C ALA A 159 -14.59 -11.26 13.02
N LEU A 160 -14.89 -10.68 14.18
CA LEU A 160 -15.17 -11.44 15.39
C LEU A 160 -16.39 -12.32 15.12
N ALA A 161 -16.29 -13.61 15.43
CA ALA A 161 -17.44 -14.49 15.39
C ALA A 161 -18.56 -13.87 16.23
N CYS A 162 -19.76 -13.73 15.67
CA CYS A 162 -20.90 -13.30 16.48
C CYS A 162 -21.03 -14.26 17.66
N PRO A 163 -21.32 -13.76 18.89
CA PRO A 163 -21.65 -14.66 19.98
C PRO A 163 -22.78 -15.56 19.51
N THR A 164 -22.51 -16.86 19.38
CA THR A 164 -23.53 -17.82 19.00
C THR A 164 -24.61 -17.72 20.07
N PRO A 165 -25.87 -17.41 19.72
CA PRO A 165 -26.93 -17.41 20.71
C PRO A 165 -26.89 -18.77 21.40
N SER A 166 -26.63 -18.78 22.71
CA SER A 166 -26.62 -20.03 23.46
C SER A 166 -27.95 -20.73 23.19
N PRO A 167 -27.94 -22.00 22.80
CA PRO A 167 -29.19 -22.73 22.64
C PRO A 167 -30.00 -22.60 23.93
N PRO A 168 -31.33 -22.42 23.86
CA PRO A 168 -32.15 -22.31 25.05
C PRO A 168 -31.89 -23.53 25.94
N TYR A 169 -31.29 -23.28 27.10
CA TYR A 169 -30.81 -24.32 28.02
C TYR A 169 -32.02 -24.95 28.70
N PHE A 170 -32.52 -26.07 28.16
CA PHE A 170 -33.57 -26.86 28.81
C PHE A 170 -32.98 -27.64 29.99
N GLY A 171 -32.96 -27.01 31.17
CA GLY A 171 -33.03 -27.72 32.47
C GLY A 171 -31.74 -28.28 33.09
N LEU A 172 -30.56 -28.02 32.54
CA LEU A 172 -29.30 -28.42 33.18
C LEU A 172 -28.61 -27.22 33.86
N ILE A 173 -27.84 -27.49 34.90
CA ILE A 173 -27.13 -26.47 35.69
C ILE A 173 -25.98 -25.94 34.80
N PRO A 174 -25.85 -24.62 34.57
CA PRO A 174 -24.78 -24.09 33.74
C PRO A 174 -23.42 -24.45 34.35
N PRO A 175 -22.47 -25.02 33.57
CA PRO A 175 -21.12 -25.24 34.06
C PRO A 175 -20.51 -23.89 34.44
N THR A 176 -19.91 -23.83 35.64
CA THR A 176 -19.16 -22.65 36.09
C THR A 176 -18.15 -22.27 35.01
N PRO A 177 -18.15 -21.03 34.50
CA PRO A 177 -17.26 -20.64 33.43
C PRO A 177 -15.81 -20.79 33.89
N THR A 178 -15.06 -21.65 33.23
CA THR A 178 -13.60 -21.71 33.39
C THR A 178 -13.03 -20.35 32.98
N PRO A 179 -12.21 -19.70 33.82
CA PRO A 179 -11.67 -18.38 33.50
C PRO A 179 -10.87 -18.46 32.19
N MET A 180 -11.33 -17.73 31.18
CA MET A 180 -10.62 -17.62 29.91
C MET A 180 -9.31 -16.88 30.18
N PRO A 181 -8.14 -17.43 29.79
CA PRO A 181 -6.87 -16.74 30.01
C PRO A 181 -6.91 -15.40 29.29
N THR A 182 -6.63 -14.32 30.04
CA THR A 182 -6.47 -12.99 29.45
C THR A 182 -5.33 -13.07 28.44
N PRO A 183 -5.54 -12.68 27.17
CA PRO A 183 -4.48 -12.72 26.18
C PRO A 183 -3.31 -11.85 26.68
N THR A 184 -2.12 -12.44 26.75
CA THR A 184 -0.90 -11.70 27.08
C THR A 184 -0.65 -10.70 25.95
N PRO A 185 -0.47 -9.40 26.25
CA PRO A 185 -0.21 -8.41 25.21
C PRO A 185 1.06 -8.81 24.46
N ILE A 186 0.96 -9.00 23.15
CA ILE A 186 2.12 -9.19 22.29
C ILE A 186 2.91 -7.87 22.33
N PRO A 187 4.23 -7.90 22.58
CA PRO A 187 5.04 -6.69 22.55
C PRO A 187 5.03 -6.12 21.13
N THR A 188 4.23 -5.07 20.92
CA THR A 188 4.26 -4.26 19.71
C THR A 188 5.54 -3.44 19.74
N ASN A 189 6.44 -3.66 18.77
CA ASN A 189 7.60 -2.79 18.54
C ASN A 189 7.13 -1.33 18.58
N ALA A 190 7.73 -0.52 19.45
CA ALA A 190 7.29 0.85 19.71
C ALA A 190 7.08 1.59 18.38
N PRO A 191 5.84 1.99 18.04
CA PRO A 191 5.57 2.67 16.79
C PRO A 191 6.30 4.00 16.76
N ALA A 192 6.76 4.40 15.57
CA ALA A 192 7.31 5.74 15.37
C ALA A 192 6.32 6.78 15.93
N PRO A 193 6.80 7.87 16.56
CA PRO A 193 6.04 8.70 17.51
C PRO A 193 4.76 9.40 16.98
N ASN A 194 4.34 9.20 15.72
CA ASN A 194 3.19 9.87 15.11
C ASN A 194 2.31 8.94 14.26
N ILE A 195 2.33 7.63 14.51
CA ILE A 195 1.45 6.67 13.83
C ILE A 195 0.25 6.38 14.73
N HIS A 196 -0.95 6.73 14.26
CA HIS A 196 -2.20 6.48 14.96
C HIS A 196 -2.93 5.30 14.32
N PHE A 197 -3.34 4.31 15.10
CA PHE A 197 -4.11 3.18 14.60
C PHE A 197 -5.59 3.39 14.91
N SER A 198 -6.44 3.34 13.89
CA SER A 198 -7.89 3.30 14.01
C SER A 198 -8.36 1.90 13.61
N ILE A 199 -8.80 1.13 14.62
CA ILE A 199 -9.39 -0.18 14.39
C ILE A 199 -10.85 0.02 14.02
N VAL A 200 -11.18 -0.24 12.76
CA VAL A 200 -12.57 -0.26 12.30
C VAL A 200 -13.13 -1.64 12.63
N GLN A 201 -14.02 -1.72 13.61
CA GLN A 201 -14.71 -2.97 13.92
C GLN A 201 -15.63 -3.35 12.76
N THR A 202 -15.38 -4.50 12.16
CA THR A 202 -16.31 -5.12 11.23
C THR A 202 -17.53 -5.63 12.03
N PRO A 203 -18.75 -5.47 11.49
CA PRO A 203 -19.91 -6.13 12.09
C PRO A 203 -19.64 -7.63 12.14
N CYS A 204 -20.03 -8.27 13.24
CA CYS A 204 -19.80 -9.70 13.38
C CYS A 204 -20.49 -10.45 12.23
N ALA A 205 -19.78 -11.36 11.59
CA ALA A 205 -20.37 -12.23 10.60
C ALA A 205 -21.08 -13.37 11.35
N GLN A 206 -22.38 -13.54 11.11
CA GLN A 206 -23.07 -14.74 11.56
C GLN A 206 -22.39 -15.93 10.86
N PRO A 207 -22.03 -17.01 11.60
CA PRO A 207 -21.43 -18.17 10.96
C PRO A 207 -22.33 -18.62 9.80
N ALA A 208 -21.72 -18.83 8.63
CA ALA A 208 -22.44 -19.43 7.52
C ALA A 208 -23.08 -20.73 8.05
N PRO A 209 -24.38 -20.97 7.80
CA PRO A 209 -25.02 -22.20 8.25
C PRO A 209 -24.16 -23.37 7.79
N GLU A 210 -23.80 -24.23 8.75
CA GLU A 210 -22.98 -25.41 8.48
C GLU A 210 -23.62 -26.14 7.30
N PRO A 211 -22.87 -26.46 6.23
CA PRO A 211 -23.45 -27.17 5.11
C PRO A 211 -24.10 -28.44 5.67
N PRO A 212 -25.31 -28.80 5.21
CA PRO A 212 -25.96 -30.02 5.68
C PRO A 212 -24.95 -31.16 5.55
N TRP A 213 -24.81 -31.93 6.63
CA TRP A 213 -23.94 -33.11 6.69
C TRP A 213 -23.98 -33.82 5.34
N PRO A 214 -22.82 -34.08 4.70
CA PRO A 214 -22.82 -34.69 3.38
C PRO A 214 -23.65 -35.97 3.50
N THR A 215 -24.77 -36.03 2.77
CA THR A 215 -25.54 -37.26 2.64
C THR A 215 -24.53 -38.32 2.22
N PRO A 216 -24.37 -39.42 3.00
CA PRO A 216 -23.38 -40.43 2.68
C PRO A 216 -23.57 -40.83 1.22
N ALA A 217 -22.52 -40.63 0.42
CA ALA A 217 -22.55 -41.01 -0.98
C ALA A 217 -22.94 -42.50 -1.04
N PRO A 218 -23.85 -42.90 -1.95
CA PRO A 218 -24.19 -44.30 -2.10
C PRO A 218 -22.91 -45.10 -2.27
N LEU A 219 -22.77 -46.16 -1.48
CA LEU A 219 -21.65 -47.08 -1.55
C LEU A 219 -21.45 -47.46 -3.03
N PRO A 220 -20.24 -47.30 -3.60
CA PRO A 220 -20.03 -47.60 -5.01
C PRO A 220 -20.43 -49.05 -5.28
N THR A 221 -21.43 -49.23 -6.15
CA THR A 221 -21.78 -50.55 -6.69
C THR A 221 -20.50 -51.16 -7.27
N PRO A 222 -20.11 -52.39 -6.89
CA PRO A 222 -18.90 -53.02 -7.41
C PRO A 222 -18.96 -53.05 -8.94
N ALA A 223 -18.00 -52.38 -9.57
CA ALA A 223 -17.87 -52.38 -11.01
C ALA A 223 -17.57 -53.81 -11.50
N PRO A 224 -18.26 -54.31 -12.54
CA PRO A 224 -17.91 -55.59 -13.15
C PRO A 224 -16.46 -55.54 -13.65
N ALA A 225 -15.68 -56.56 -13.31
CA ALA A 225 -14.30 -56.70 -13.72
C ALA A 225 -14.20 -56.68 -15.25
N THR A 226 -13.70 -55.59 -15.82
CA THR A 226 -13.35 -55.53 -17.23
C THR A 226 -11.96 -56.13 -17.43
N SER A 227 -11.90 -57.14 -18.30
CA SER A 227 -10.69 -57.80 -18.77
C SER A 227 -9.61 -56.80 -19.23
N PRO A 228 -8.31 -57.14 -19.05
CA PRO A 228 -7.21 -56.30 -19.47
C PRO A 228 -7.22 -56.12 -20.99
N ALA A 229 -7.50 -54.88 -21.43
CA ALA A 229 -7.33 -54.47 -22.81
C ALA A 229 -5.85 -54.23 -23.10
N VAL A 230 -5.37 -54.87 -24.16
CA VAL A 230 -4.01 -54.85 -24.68
C VAL A 230 -3.52 -53.41 -24.90
N THR A 231 -2.36 -53.08 -24.33
CA THR A 231 -1.63 -51.83 -24.54
C THR A 231 -1.08 -51.77 -25.98
N PRO A 232 -1.49 -50.81 -26.83
CA PRO A 232 -0.79 -50.54 -28.08
C PRO A 232 0.46 -49.69 -27.82
N SER A 233 1.54 -50.12 -28.46
CA SER A 233 2.87 -49.51 -28.47
C SER A 233 2.85 -48.06 -28.97
N PRO A 234 3.64 -47.13 -28.38
CA PRO A 234 3.73 -45.75 -28.86
C PRO A 234 4.51 -45.70 -30.19
N GLY A 235 3.85 -45.23 -31.24
CA GLY A 235 4.48 -44.84 -32.51
C GLY A 235 5.06 -43.41 -32.41
N PRO A 236 6.17 -43.11 -33.12
CA PRO A 236 6.79 -41.79 -33.08
C PRO A 236 5.97 -40.81 -33.93
N ALA A 237 5.29 -39.86 -33.28
CA ALA A 237 4.65 -38.74 -33.95
C ALA A 237 5.64 -37.58 -34.08
N ALA A 238 6.28 -37.51 -35.24
CA ALA A 238 6.85 -36.28 -35.76
C ALA A 238 5.70 -35.41 -36.27
N THR A 239 5.45 -34.26 -35.64
CA THR A 239 4.59 -33.23 -36.24
C THR A 239 5.24 -31.87 -36.06
N SER A 240 5.91 -31.47 -37.15
CA SER A 240 6.38 -30.13 -37.43
C SER A 240 5.21 -29.14 -37.39
N SER A 241 5.15 -28.28 -36.38
CA SER A 241 4.36 -27.05 -36.46
C SER A 241 5.17 -26.00 -37.19
N SER A 242 4.85 -25.84 -38.47
CA SER A 242 5.20 -24.72 -39.31
C SER A 242 4.84 -23.39 -38.64
N ILE A 243 5.86 -22.59 -38.37
CA ILE A 243 5.75 -21.17 -38.07
C ILE A 243 5.17 -20.49 -39.33
N PRO A 244 4.08 -19.71 -39.26
CA PRO A 244 3.65 -18.91 -40.40
C PRO A 244 4.72 -17.84 -40.69
N PRO A 245 5.08 -17.59 -41.95
CA PRO A 245 6.01 -16.53 -42.29
C PRO A 245 5.43 -15.19 -41.85
N ALA A 246 6.27 -14.39 -41.19
CA ALA A 246 6.00 -13.00 -40.92
C ALA A 246 5.71 -12.30 -42.25
N THR A 247 4.47 -11.86 -42.44
CA THR A 247 4.10 -10.97 -43.54
C THR A 247 4.83 -9.65 -43.31
N SER A 248 5.97 -9.49 -43.98
CA SER A 248 6.63 -8.22 -44.18
C SER A 248 5.65 -7.29 -44.89
N SER A 249 4.99 -6.44 -44.11
CA SER A 249 4.22 -5.33 -44.65
C SER A 249 5.20 -4.37 -45.34
N PRO A 250 5.04 -4.08 -46.65
CA PRO A 250 5.91 -3.15 -47.35
C PRO A 250 5.74 -1.76 -46.73
N GLY A 251 6.89 -1.13 -46.44
CA GLY A 251 6.98 0.21 -45.90
C GLY A 251 6.14 1.20 -46.70
N GLY A 252 4.99 1.55 -46.16
CA GLY A 252 4.37 2.84 -46.44
C GLY A 252 5.22 3.93 -45.79
N PRO A 253 5.43 5.08 -46.44
CA PRO A 253 6.14 6.20 -45.84
C PRO A 253 5.49 6.54 -44.50
N LEU A 254 6.32 6.54 -43.45
CA LEU A 254 5.94 7.00 -42.13
C LEU A 254 5.29 8.40 -42.29
N PRO A 255 4.05 8.63 -41.82
CA PRO A 255 3.53 9.99 -41.82
C PRO A 255 4.49 10.82 -40.97
N THR A 256 5.13 11.81 -41.60
CA THR A 256 5.91 12.83 -40.92
C THR A 256 5.06 13.31 -39.73
N PRO A 257 5.59 13.31 -38.50
CA PRO A 257 4.84 13.82 -37.37
C PRO A 257 4.43 15.24 -37.71
N ARG A 258 3.12 15.44 -37.90
CA ARG A 258 2.54 16.78 -38.00
C ARG A 258 3.01 17.50 -36.74
N PRO A 259 3.69 18.64 -36.83
CA PRO A 259 4.03 19.41 -35.65
C PRO A 259 2.72 19.67 -34.93
N SER A 260 2.55 19.02 -33.78
CA SER A 260 1.46 19.34 -32.87
C SER A 260 1.68 20.79 -32.55
N ALA A 261 0.78 21.64 -33.03
CA ALA A 261 0.81 23.05 -32.71
C ALA A 261 0.90 23.12 -31.18
N SER A 262 2.03 23.62 -30.69
CA SER A 262 2.14 24.03 -29.30
C SER A 262 0.91 24.88 -29.02
N PRO A 263 0.12 24.59 -27.97
CA PRO A 263 -0.89 25.54 -27.54
C PRO A 263 -0.13 26.84 -27.29
N THR A 264 -0.38 27.85 -28.14
CA THR A 264 -0.02 29.22 -27.83
C THR A 264 -0.66 29.49 -26.49
N LEU A 265 0.17 29.49 -25.44
CA LEU A 265 -0.22 29.99 -24.13
C LEU A 265 -0.71 31.40 -24.40
N ALA A 266 -2.04 31.58 -24.27
CA ALA A 266 -2.60 32.92 -24.20
C ALA A 266 -1.78 33.68 -23.15
N PRO A 267 -1.42 34.95 -23.42
CA PRO A 267 -0.70 35.76 -22.44
C PRO A 267 -1.47 35.69 -21.13
N VAL A 268 -0.80 35.15 -20.11
CA VAL A 268 -1.28 35.18 -18.73
C VAL A 268 -1.50 36.64 -18.42
N GLN A 269 -2.76 37.08 -18.42
CA GLN A 269 -3.10 38.37 -17.87
C GLN A 269 -2.61 38.36 -16.42
N PRO A 270 -1.85 39.38 -15.99
CA PRO A 270 -1.51 39.52 -14.59
C PRO A 270 -2.80 39.51 -13.79
N ALA A 271 -2.93 38.55 -12.88
CA ALA A 271 -4.06 38.48 -11.97
C ALA A 271 -4.21 39.84 -11.29
N SER A 272 -5.34 40.49 -11.50
CA SER A 272 -5.74 41.66 -10.73
C SER A 272 -5.61 41.34 -9.24
N PRO A 273 -5.02 42.21 -8.42
CA PRO A 273 -4.91 41.98 -6.99
C PRO A 273 -6.31 41.79 -6.41
N THR A 274 -6.57 40.60 -5.86
CA THR A 274 -7.78 40.35 -5.08
C THR A 274 -7.76 41.31 -3.89
N PRO A 275 -8.81 42.13 -3.69
CA PRO A 275 -8.89 42.99 -2.52
C PRO A 275 -8.92 42.10 -1.27
N SER A 276 -7.91 42.31 -0.43
CA SER A 276 -7.82 41.73 0.90
C SER A 276 -9.02 42.22 1.71
N ALA A 277 -10.05 41.38 1.83
CA ALA A 277 -11.16 41.62 2.72
C ALA A 277 -10.69 41.37 4.15
N THR A 278 -10.06 42.38 4.74
CA THR A 278 -9.82 42.47 6.18
C THR A 278 -11.18 42.49 6.89
N PRO A 279 -11.52 41.49 7.73
CA PRO A 279 -12.69 41.59 8.57
C PRO A 279 -12.38 42.61 9.69
N HIS A 280 -12.89 43.83 9.53
CA HIS A 280 -12.97 44.78 10.63
C HIS A 280 -13.92 44.21 11.70
N HIS A 281 -13.35 43.62 12.74
CA HIS A 281 -14.05 43.31 13.97
C HIS A 281 -14.43 44.63 14.65
N ARG A 282 -15.62 45.14 14.34
CA ARG A 282 -16.20 46.34 14.96
C ARG A 282 -16.62 45.99 16.40
N GLU A 283 -15.74 46.25 17.34
CA GLU A 283 -16.01 46.23 18.77
C GLU A 283 -17.06 47.31 19.13
N ARG A 284 -18.31 46.89 19.34
CA ARG A 284 -19.35 47.75 19.93
C ARG A 284 -19.15 47.78 21.45
N ARG A 285 -18.48 48.83 21.94
CA ARG A 285 -18.56 49.25 23.33
C ARG A 285 -19.97 49.80 23.60
N ALA A 286 -20.77 49.05 24.35
CA ALA A 286 -21.96 49.58 25.00
C ALA A 286 -21.50 50.49 26.16
N ARG A 287 -21.83 51.79 26.09
CA ARG A 287 -21.89 52.65 27.28
C ARG A 287 -23.29 52.47 27.86
N HIS A 288 -23.38 52.01 29.10
CA HIS A 288 -24.54 52.24 29.93
C HIS A 288 -24.36 53.58 30.63
N VAL A 289 -25.45 54.34 30.62
CA VAL A 289 -25.76 55.46 31.52
C VAL A 289 -26.32 54.86 32.79
#